data_AF-A0A950D0G8-F1
#
_entry.id   AF-A0A950D0G8-F1
#
_cell.length_a   1.000
_cell.length_b   1.000
_cell.length_c   1.000
_cell.angle_alpha   90.00
_cell.angle_beta   90.00
_cell.angle_gamma   90.00
#
_symmetry.space_group_name_H-M   'P 1'
#
loop_
_entity.id
_entity.type
_entity.pdbx_description
1 polymer ?
#
loop_
_entity_poly.entity_id
_entity_poly.type
_entity_poly.pdbx_seq_one_letter_code
_entity_poly.pdbx_strand_id
1 'polypeptide(L)'
;MTAGNVLTAGVVLTATGELAVGGELTTGGELDAGGVLIVAGMLDVGGVLDADGALDAGGALDADGVLEADGALAAGGMLDAGGVLDAGGAPAAGGVLDADGAPAAGGVLDADGALEADGALAAGSVQATDGVLEADGALDAGGVLDAGGALDAGGVQAADGAPDAGGVLETDGALDEDGALAAGGVLDAGGVLEADVALDEDGVQAAGGVQAAGGVLAAGGVLDAGGEHTVGGVLGDGGALTVGGVLSVDGVLDVGGVLHVGGVQVAGGMPAVGGVLVVGRVLTTGGVLTEGGVLTAGGVLISVGGGEIGPGGVGMVASPIRMVCSGK
;
A
#
# COMPACT_ATOMS: atom_id res chain seq x y z
N MET A 1 2.60 -19.08 39.09
CA MET A 1 2.01 -18.42 40.28
C MET A 1 0.61 -17.97 39.89
N THR A 2 -0.40 -18.16 40.73
CA THR A 2 -1.76 -17.68 40.44
C THR A 2 -2.13 -16.62 41.48
N ALA A 3 -2.23 -15.36 41.06
CA ALA A 3 -2.76 -14.28 41.90
C ALA A 3 -4.26 -14.14 41.64
N GLY A 4 -5.03 -13.72 42.65
CA GLY A 4 -6.49 -13.59 42.58
C GLY A 4 -6.92 -12.46 41.64
N ASN A 5 -7.34 -11.32 42.20
CA ASN A 5 -7.92 -10.23 41.41
C ASN A 5 -6.94 -9.11 41.06
N VAL A 6 -5.95 -8.83 41.90
CA VAL A 6 -4.98 -7.75 41.67
C VAL A 6 -3.60 -8.20 42.16
N LEU A 7 -2.58 -8.01 41.34
CA LEU A 7 -1.17 -8.17 41.70
C LEU A 7 -0.44 -6.86 41.40
N THR A 8 0.25 -6.30 42.39
CA THR A 8 1.00 -5.05 42.23
C THR A 8 2.44 -5.26 42.65
N ALA A 9 3.39 -4.93 41.78
CA ALA A 9 4.82 -4.91 42.10
C ALA A 9 5.40 -3.51 41.90
N GLY A 10 6.18 -3.02 42.87
CA GLY A 10 6.62 -1.62 42.84
C GLY A 10 7.90 -1.35 42.05
N VAL A 11 8.68 -2.37 41.67
CA VAL A 11 9.99 -2.17 41.02
C VAL A 11 10.30 -3.26 39.98
N VAL A 12 10.44 -4.52 40.39
CA VAL A 12 10.69 -5.65 39.47
C VAL A 12 9.78 -6.81 39.86
N LEU A 13 9.14 -7.43 38.88
CA LEU A 13 8.45 -8.70 39.01
C LEU A 13 9.05 -9.69 38.02
N THR A 14 9.63 -10.78 38.52
CA THR A 14 10.20 -11.84 37.68
C THR A 14 9.42 -13.14 37.87
N ALA A 15 8.99 -13.74 36.76
CA ALA A 15 8.26 -15.00 36.72
C ALA A 15 8.85 -15.95 35.65
N THR A 16 9.66 -16.90 36.08
CA THR A 16 10.35 -17.87 35.20
C THR A 16 9.46 -19.04 34.72
N GLY A 17 8.14 -18.86 34.72
CA GLY A 17 7.16 -19.92 34.46
C GLY A 17 5.77 -19.30 34.33
N GLU A 18 4.71 -20.10 34.34
CA GLU A 18 3.36 -19.55 34.17
C GLU A 18 2.97 -18.58 35.29
N LEU A 19 2.67 -17.34 34.95
CA LEU A 19 2.07 -16.32 35.83
C LEU A 19 0.65 -16.05 35.34
N ALA A 20 -0.33 -16.37 36.17
CA ALA A 20 -1.74 -16.12 35.87
C ALA A 20 -2.32 -15.15 36.90
N VAL A 21 -2.89 -14.05 36.43
CA VAL A 21 -3.58 -13.04 37.23
C VAL A 21 -5.02 -12.95 36.76
N GLY A 22 -5.98 -13.22 37.63
CA GLY A 22 -7.41 -13.26 37.28
C GLY A 22 -8.07 -11.89 37.10
N GLY A 23 -7.33 -10.80 37.33
CA GLY A 23 -7.80 -9.43 37.13
C GLY A 23 -6.66 -8.53 36.69
N GLU A 24 -6.23 -7.59 37.53
CA GLU A 24 -5.25 -6.56 37.17
C GLU A 24 -3.82 -6.92 37.63
N LEU A 25 -2.84 -6.72 36.76
CA LEU A 25 -1.42 -6.78 37.07
C LEU A 25 -0.80 -5.41 36.81
N THR A 26 -0.28 -4.78 37.86
CA THR A 26 0.41 -3.49 37.75
C THR A 26 1.85 -3.63 38.19
N THR A 27 2.80 -3.18 37.38
CA THR A 27 4.20 -3.08 37.77
C THR A 27 4.74 -1.68 37.51
N GLY A 28 5.32 -1.05 38.52
CA GLY A 28 5.88 0.32 38.40
C GLY A 28 7.28 0.38 37.79
N GLY A 29 7.74 -0.70 37.16
CA GLY A 29 9.11 -0.84 36.68
C GLY A 29 9.22 -1.98 35.67
N GLU A 30 9.97 -3.03 35.99
CA GLU A 30 10.24 -4.14 35.05
C GLU A 30 9.39 -5.37 35.38
N LEU A 31 8.78 -5.95 34.35
CA LEU A 31 8.11 -7.25 34.39
C LEU A 31 8.85 -8.20 33.45
N ASP A 32 9.61 -9.13 34.02
CA ASP A 32 10.29 -10.23 33.33
C ASP A 32 9.44 -11.49 33.48
N ALA A 33 8.86 -11.94 32.38
CA ALA A 33 8.05 -13.14 32.28
C ALA A 33 8.66 -14.13 31.29
N GLY A 34 9.75 -14.80 31.70
CA GLY A 34 10.38 -15.89 30.93
C GLY A 34 9.54 -17.16 30.66
N GLY A 35 8.21 -17.10 30.84
CA GLY A 35 7.25 -18.19 30.66
C GLY A 35 5.96 -17.70 30.01
N VAL A 36 4.81 -18.25 30.41
CA VAL A 36 3.50 -17.76 29.93
C VAL A 36 2.95 -16.74 30.92
N LEU A 37 2.61 -15.54 30.46
CA LEU A 37 1.95 -14.50 31.24
C LEU A 37 0.49 -14.38 30.79
N ILE A 38 -0.44 -14.67 31.71
CA ILE A 38 -1.88 -14.53 31.48
C ILE A 38 -2.44 -13.51 32.46
N VAL A 39 -3.02 -12.44 31.95
CA VAL A 39 -3.72 -11.41 32.73
C VAL A 39 -5.13 -11.29 32.18
N ALA A 40 -6.12 -11.79 32.92
CA ALA A 40 -7.50 -11.80 32.42
C ALA A 40 -8.14 -10.40 32.36
N GLY A 41 -7.60 -9.43 33.10
CA GLY A 41 -8.01 -8.04 33.11
C GLY A 41 -6.96 -7.12 32.49
N MET A 42 -6.60 -6.06 33.19
CA MET A 42 -5.63 -5.07 32.73
C MET A 42 -4.20 -5.45 33.11
N LEU A 43 -3.27 -5.32 32.18
CA LEU A 43 -1.83 -5.37 32.42
C LEU A 43 -1.27 -3.96 32.25
N ASP A 44 -0.71 -3.39 33.31
CA ASP A 44 -0.09 -2.07 33.34
C ASP A 44 1.38 -2.22 33.77
N VAL A 45 2.31 -1.86 32.89
CA VAL A 45 3.75 -1.88 33.12
C VAL A 45 4.34 -0.50 32.84
N GLY A 46 4.57 0.27 33.89
CA GLY A 46 5.14 1.64 33.80
C GLY A 46 6.63 1.70 33.43
N GLY A 47 7.17 0.66 32.79
CA GLY A 47 8.59 0.53 32.48
C GLY A 47 8.86 -0.46 31.35
N VAL A 48 9.47 -1.60 31.65
CA VAL A 48 9.83 -2.61 30.64
C VAL A 48 9.03 -3.88 30.89
N LEU A 49 8.34 -4.36 29.87
CA LEU A 49 7.70 -5.67 29.83
C LEU A 49 8.52 -6.57 28.90
N ASP A 50 9.23 -7.52 29.49
CA ASP A 50 10.00 -8.55 28.79
C ASP A 50 9.26 -9.89 28.95
N ALA A 51 8.73 -10.41 27.85
CA ALA A 51 8.02 -11.69 27.79
C ALA A 51 8.66 -12.61 26.74
N ASP A 52 9.66 -13.40 27.16
CA ASP A 52 10.26 -14.47 26.33
C ASP A 52 9.22 -15.50 25.81
N GLY A 53 8.08 -15.64 26.49
CA GLY A 53 7.02 -16.59 26.15
C GLY A 53 5.71 -15.94 25.70
N ALA A 54 4.60 -16.68 25.81
CA ALA A 54 3.30 -16.17 25.37
C ALA A 54 2.73 -15.18 26.39
N LEU A 55 2.26 -14.04 25.90
CA LEU A 55 1.64 -12.96 26.66
C LEU A 55 0.18 -12.81 26.23
N ASP A 56 -0.75 -13.13 27.13
CA ASP A 56 -2.20 -13.05 26.92
C ASP A 56 -2.82 -12.07 27.94
N ALA A 57 -3.07 -10.85 27.49
CA ALA A 57 -3.84 -9.84 28.21
C ALA A 57 -5.28 -9.86 27.70
N GLY A 58 -6.18 -10.50 28.45
CA GLY A 58 -7.60 -10.60 28.09
C GLY A 58 -8.34 -9.25 28.10
N GLY A 59 -7.74 -8.21 28.68
CA GLY A 59 -8.21 -6.83 28.68
C GLY A 59 -7.26 -5.87 27.96
N ALA A 60 -7.02 -4.71 28.56
CA ALA A 60 -6.05 -3.73 28.05
C ALA A 60 -4.63 -4.09 28.50
N LEU A 61 -3.66 -3.88 27.62
CA LEU A 61 -2.23 -3.91 27.91
C LEU A 61 -1.68 -2.51 27.72
N ASP A 62 -1.07 -1.97 28.76
CA ASP A 62 -0.44 -0.66 28.80
C ASP A 62 1.03 -0.85 29.22
N ALA A 63 1.95 -0.44 28.33
CA ALA A 63 3.38 -0.48 28.54
C ALA A 63 4.00 0.88 28.18
N ASP A 64 4.06 1.79 29.14
CA ASP A 64 4.63 3.16 29.04
C ASP A 64 6.07 3.25 28.48
N GLY A 65 6.81 2.13 28.38
CA GLY A 65 8.23 2.12 28.02
C GLY A 65 8.58 1.18 26.87
N VAL A 66 9.03 -0.03 27.18
CA VAL A 66 9.42 -1.03 26.17
C VAL A 66 8.62 -2.30 26.38
N LEU A 67 8.02 -2.80 25.30
CA LEU A 67 7.35 -4.08 25.25
C LEU A 67 8.13 -5.01 24.32
N GLU A 68 8.88 -5.94 24.91
CA GLU A 68 9.59 -7.02 24.23
C GLU A 68 8.79 -8.32 24.43
N ALA A 69 8.29 -8.89 23.33
CA ALA A 69 7.53 -10.13 23.33
C ALA A 69 8.06 -11.08 22.25
N ASP A 70 9.02 -11.94 22.61
CA ASP A 70 9.58 -12.94 21.69
C ASP A 70 8.55 -14.03 21.31
N GLY A 71 7.54 -14.23 22.16
CA GLY A 71 6.44 -15.16 21.93
C GLY A 71 5.22 -14.54 21.24
N ALA A 72 4.09 -15.25 21.32
CA ALA A 72 2.81 -14.71 20.86
C ALA A 72 2.30 -13.64 21.85
N LEU A 73 1.91 -12.48 21.32
CA LEU A 73 1.36 -11.36 22.08
C LEU A 73 -0.13 -11.21 21.72
N ALA A 74 -1.01 -11.32 22.69
CA ALA A 74 -2.45 -11.15 22.48
C ALA A 74 -3.00 -10.15 23.49
N ALA A 75 -3.68 -9.12 22.98
CA ALA A 75 -4.47 -8.18 23.76
C ALA A 75 -5.94 -8.24 23.32
N GLY A 76 -6.83 -8.61 24.23
CA GLY A 76 -8.27 -8.67 23.97
C GLY A 76 -8.94 -7.29 23.89
N GLY A 77 -8.23 -6.23 24.30
CA GLY A 77 -8.67 -4.84 24.27
C GLY A 77 -7.67 -3.93 23.55
N MET A 78 -7.35 -2.80 24.17
CA MET A 78 -6.33 -1.86 23.69
C MET A 78 -4.94 -2.37 24.07
N LEU A 79 -3.99 -2.27 23.15
CA LEU A 79 -2.57 -2.42 23.41
C LEU A 79 -1.95 -1.04 23.21
N ASP A 80 -1.51 -0.43 24.29
CA ASP A 80 -0.81 0.86 24.31
C ASP A 80 0.66 0.58 24.66
N ALA A 81 1.56 0.90 23.72
CA ALA A 81 2.99 0.83 23.91
C ALA A 81 3.59 2.21 23.68
N GLY A 82 3.64 3.04 24.74
CA GLY A 82 4.17 4.41 24.73
C GLY A 82 5.66 4.57 24.38
N GLY A 83 6.32 3.49 23.96
CA GLY A 83 7.69 3.51 23.44
C GLY A 83 7.92 2.45 22.38
N VAL A 84 8.84 1.50 22.62
CA VAL A 84 9.20 0.49 21.59
C VAL A 84 8.39 -0.78 21.80
N LEU A 85 7.73 -1.25 20.73
CA LEU A 85 7.12 -2.57 20.63
C LEU A 85 8.01 -3.46 19.75
N ASP A 86 8.64 -4.48 20.32
CA ASP A 86 9.35 -5.54 19.57
C ASP A 86 8.67 -6.88 19.84
N ALA A 87 7.89 -7.35 18.87
CA ALA A 87 7.20 -8.63 18.94
C ALA A 87 7.87 -9.63 17.99
N GLY A 88 8.72 -10.53 18.52
CA GLY A 88 9.32 -11.61 17.74
C GLY A 88 8.27 -12.58 17.16
N GLY A 89 7.09 -12.66 17.79
CA GLY A 89 5.96 -13.46 17.34
C GLY A 89 4.91 -12.72 16.51
N ALA A 90 3.68 -13.25 16.50
CA ALA A 90 2.53 -12.62 15.86
C ALA A 90 1.70 -11.89 16.93
N PRO A 91 1.79 -10.55 17.04
CA PRO A 91 0.93 -9.81 17.92
C PRO A 91 -0.48 -9.69 17.32
N ALA A 92 -1.49 -9.88 18.18
CA ALA A 92 -2.89 -9.74 17.83
C ALA A 92 -3.57 -8.81 18.84
N ALA A 93 -4.22 -7.76 18.33
CA ALA A 93 -5.05 -6.85 19.13
C ALA A 93 -6.51 -6.93 18.66
N GLY A 94 -7.40 -7.36 19.56
CA GLY A 94 -8.84 -7.37 19.29
C GLY A 94 -9.50 -5.98 19.34
N GLY A 95 -8.69 -4.93 19.55
CA GLY A 95 -9.11 -3.54 19.72
C GLY A 95 -8.16 -2.58 19.00
N VAL A 96 -7.67 -1.57 19.71
CA VAL A 96 -6.73 -0.57 19.17
C VAL A 96 -5.30 -0.97 19.53
N LEU A 97 -4.39 -0.91 18.56
CA LEU A 97 -2.95 -0.96 18.79
C LEU A 97 -2.42 0.47 18.63
N ASP A 98 -1.94 1.06 19.72
CA ASP A 98 -1.36 2.40 19.77
C ASP A 98 0.13 2.27 20.13
N ALA A 99 1.01 2.74 19.25
CA ALA A 99 2.44 2.70 19.44
C ALA A 99 3.08 4.04 19.09
N ASP A 100 3.42 4.82 20.13
CA ASP A 100 4.14 6.10 20.02
C ASP A 100 5.56 5.95 19.39
N GLY A 101 6.11 4.73 19.36
CA GLY A 101 7.46 4.46 18.84
C GLY A 101 7.49 3.67 17.52
N ALA A 102 8.54 2.86 17.35
CA ALA A 102 8.75 2.05 16.14
C ALA A 102 8.32 0.60 16.38
N PRO A 103 7.05 0.24 16.12
CA PRO A 103 6.59 -1.13 16.22
C PRO A 103 7.31 -2.03 15.20
N ALA A 104 7.92 -3.10 15.68
CA ALA A 104 8.52 -4.15 14.88
C ALA A 104 7.87 -5.49 15.23
N ALA A 105 7.43 -6.23 14.21
CA ALA A 105 6.98 -7.60 14.38
C ALA A 105 7.66 -8.56 13.41
N GLY A 106 8.23 -9.64 13.96
CA GLY A 106 8.83 -10.70 13.16
C GLY A 106 7.80 -11.59 12.45
N GLY A 107 6.54 -11.58 12.91
CA GLY A 107 5.45 -12.42 12.44
C GLY A 107 4.34 -11.68 11.68
N VAL A 108 3.10 -12.10 11.95
CA VAL A 108 1.88 -11.49 11.41
C VAL A 108 1.39 -10.45 12.40
N LEU A 109 1.16 -9.22 11.93
CA LEU A 109 0.44 -8.19 12.66
C LEU A 109 -1.04 -8.29 12.30
N ASP A 110 -1.89 -8.59 13.29
CA ASP A 110 -3.34 -8.69 13.11
C ASP A 110 -4.07 -7.72 14.06
N ALA A 111 -4.75 -6.72 13.49
CA ALA A 111 -5.53 -5.74 14.22
C ALA A 111 -6.98 -5.72 13.71
N ASP A 112 -7.90 -6.21 14.54
CA ASP A 112 -9.35 -6.18 14.27
C ASP A 112 -9.93 -4.74 14.37
N GLY A 113 -9.15 -3.78 14.87
CA GLY A 113 -9.55 -2.39 15.09
C GLY A 113 -8.62 -1.36 14.45
N ALA A 114 -8.29 -0.28 15.18
CA ALA A 114 -7.40 0.77 14.68
C ALA A 114 -5.95 0.46 15.04
N LEU A 115 -5.02 0.71 14.11
CA LEU A 115 -3.58 0.68 14.37
C LEU A 115 -3.05 2.10 14.15
N GLU A 116 -2.51 2.70 15.21
CA GLU A 116 -1.88 4.03 15.18
C GLU A 116 -0.39 3.85 15.49
N ALA A 117 0.47 4.30 14.57
CA ALA A 117 1.92 4.25 14.72
C ALA A 117 2.56 5.60 14.37
N ASP A 118 3.09 6.30 15.38
CA ASP A 118 3.79 7.58 15.21
C ASP A 118 5.19 7.39 14.59
N GLY A 119 5.73 6.17 14.63
CA GLY A 119 7.05 5.80 14.11
C GLY A 119 7.02 4.92 12.86
N ALA A 120 8.20 4.38 12.51
CA ALA A 120 8.29 3.40 11.43
C ALA A 120 7.71 2.06 11.89
N LEU A 121 6.76 1.53 11.13
CA LEU A 121 6.13 0.24 11.37
C LEU A 121 6.75 -0.80 10.44
N ALA A 122 7.39 -1.82 11.03
CA ALA A 122 8.05 -2.90 10.30
C ALA A 122 7.38 -4.24 10.61
N ALA A 123 6.92 -4.95 9.57
CA ALA A 123 6.34 -6.27 9.68
C ALA A 123 7.09 -7.27 8.79
N GLY A 124 7.65 -8.31 9.39
CA GLY A 124 8.47 -9.29 8.66
C GLY A 124 7.69 -10.22 7.73
N SER A 125 6.35 -10.21 7.74
CA SER A 125 5.58 -11.11 6.87
C SER A 125 4.19 -10.60 6.42
N VAL A 126 3.21 -10.44 7.30
CA VAL A 126 1.85 -10.04 6.90
C VAL A 126 1.31 -8.99 7.85
N GLN A 127 0.73 -7.93 7.31
CA GLN A 127 -0.08 -6.97 8.04
C GLN A 127 -1.52 -7.11 7.57
N ALA A 128 -2.41 -7.51 8.47
CA ALA A 128 -3.84 -7.57 8.23
C ALA A 128 -4.54 -6.58 9.17
N THR A 129 -5.23 -5.60 8.61
CA THR A 129 -6.01 -4.63 9.37
C THR A 129 -7.42 -4.55 8.79
N ASP A 130 -8.40 -5.02 9.55
CA ASP A 130 -9.83 -4.94 9.19
C ASP A 130 -10.45 -3.56 9.52
N GLY A 131 -9.66 -2.67 10.15
CA GLY A 131 -10.06 -1.32 10.56
C GLY A 131 -9.25 -0.19 9.91
N VAL A 132 -8.82 0.79 10.71
CA VAL A 132 -8.07 1.97 10.22
C VAL A 132 -6.60 1.80 10.57
N LEU A 133 -5.71 1.97 9.61
CA LEU A 133 -4.26 2.01 9.83
C LEU A 133 -3.78 3.44 9.57
N GLU A 134 -3.26 4.09 10.61
CA GLU A 134 -2.65 5.42 10.58
C GLU A 134 -1.16 5.26 10.90
N ALA A 135 -0.29 5.65 9.96
CA ALA A 135 1.15 5.64 10.19
C ALA A 135 1.82 6.93 9.71
N ASP A 136 2.36 7.71 10.65
CA ASP A 136 3.05 8.97 10.34
C ASP A 136 4.49 8.74 9.81
N GLY A 137 4.99 7.51 9.94
CA GLY A 137 6.33 7.07 9.56
C GLY A 137 6.38 6.08 8.39
N ALA A 138 7.58 5.56 8.12
CA ALA A 138 7.77 4.57 7.05
C ALA A 138 7.06 3.25 7.38
N LEU A 139 6.32 2.70 6.41
CA LEU A 139 5.72 1.37 6.47
C LEU A 139 6.59 0.40 5.67
N ASP A 140 7.12 -0.64 6.33
CA ASP A 140 7.90 -1.70 5.69
C ASP A 140 7.25 -3.07 5.98
N ALA A 141 6.59 -3.64 4.98
CA ALA A 141 5.98 -4.95 5.05
C ALA A 141 6.77 -5.94 4.18
N GLY A 142 7.53 -6.84 4.81
CA GLY A 142 8.29 -7.91 4.13
C GLY A 142 7.42 -8.98 3.44
N GLY A 143 6.12 -8.74 3.27
CA GLY A 143 5.18 -9.61 2.57
C GLY A 143 3.85 -8.91 2.26
N VAL A 144 2.71 -9.45 2.72
CA VAL A 144 1.37 -9.00 2.29
C VAL A 144 0.82 -7.94 3.24
N LEU A 145 0.36 -6.82 2.68
CA LEU A 145 -0.44 -5.82 3.38
C LEU A 145 -1.91 -5.94 2.91
N ASP A 146 -2.79 -6.37 3.81
CA ASP A 146 -4.24 -6.46 3.57
C ASP A 146 -4.95 -5.43 4.46
N ALA A 147 -5.39 -4.33 3.85
CA ALA A 147 -6.12 -3.27 4.53
C ALA A 147 -7.58 -3.28 4.03
N GLY A 148 -8.44 -3.96 4.80
CA GLY A 148 -9.88 -4.03 4.52
C GLY A 148 -10.62 -2.72 4.77
N GLY A 149 -10.01 -1.78 5.50
CA GLY A 149 -10.56 -0.47 5.85
C GLY A 149 -9.79 0.71 5.25
N ALA A 150 -9.53 1.74 6.06
CA ALA A 150 -8.83 2.96 5.60
C ALA A 150 -7.37 2.90 6.01
N LEU A 151 -6.46 3.24 5.09
CA LEU A 151 -5.03 3.39 5.34
C LEU A 151 -4.66 4.84 5.02
N ASP A 152 -4.25 5.59 6.04
CA ASP A 152 -3.58 6.89 5.90
C ASP A 152 -2.14 6.71 6.37
N ALA A 153 -1.19 6.89 5.45
CA ALA A 153 0.21 6.75 5.80
C ALA A 153 1.08 7.84 5.18
N GLY A 154 1.80 8.52 6.06
CA GLY A 154 2.79 9.52 5.76
C GLY A 154 4.17 8.89 5.53
N GLY A 155 4.83 9.24 4.42
CA GLY A 155 6.23 8.86 4.18
C GLY A 155 6.43 7.80 3.09
N VAL A 156 7.41 6.93 3.28
CA VAL A 156 7.77 5.88 2.30
C VAL A 156 7.12 4.57 2.71
N GLN A 157 6.38 3.96 1.81
CA GLN A 157 5.87 2.60 1.98
C GLN A 157 6.65 1.68 1.05
N ALA A 158 7.09 0.56 1.59
CA ALA A 158 7.67 -0.52 0.83
C ALA A 158 7.01 -1.83 1.24
N ALA A 159 6.53 -2.60 0.26
CA ALA A 159 6.22 -4.00 0.48
C ALA A 159 6.89 -4.90 -0.56
N ASP A 160 7.46 -5.99 -0.05
CA ASP A 160 8.06 -7.04 -0.88
C ASP A 160 6.98 -7.99 -1.48
N GLY A 161 5.70 -7.75 -1.19
CA GLY A 161 4.57 -8.62 -1.52
C GLY A 161 3.43 -7.95 -2.29
N ALA A 162 2.20 -8.46 -2.13
CA ALA A 162 1.03 -7.97 -2.87
C ALA A 162 0.11 -7.19 -1.93
N PRO A 163 0.21 -5.85 -1.88
CA PRO A 163 -0.77 -5.05 -1.17
C PRO A 163 -2.16 -5.18 -1.81
N ASP A 164 -3.17 -5.48 -0.99
CA ASP A 164 -4.60 -5.47 -1.35
C ASP A 164 -5.31 -4.43 -0.48
N ALA A 165 -5.76 -3.34 -1.11
CA ALA A 165 -6.55 -2.30 -0.47
C ALA A 165 -7.99 -2.36 -0.97
N GLY A 166 -8.86 -2.96 -0.15
CA GLY A 166 -10.30 -3.03 -0.42
C GLY A 166 -11.05 -1.73 -0.11
N GLY A 167 -10.43 -0.81 0.61
CA GLY A 167 -11.03 0.43 1.11
C GLY A 167 -10.43 1.72 0.55
N VAL A 168 -10.03 2.66 1.42
CA VAL A 168 -9.46 3.97 1.03
C VAL A 168 -7.99 3.99 1.41
N LEU A 169 -7.12 4.27 0.45
CA LEU A 169 -5.68 4.43 0.65
C LEU A 169 -5.30 5.89 0.36
N GLU A 170 -4.90 6.63 1.39
CA GLU A 170 -4.36 8.00 1.29
C GLU A 170 -2.87 7.96 1.63
N THR A 171 -2.02 8.45 0.72
CA THR A 171 -0.56 8.40 0.89
C THR A 171 0.09 9.70 0.47
N ASP A 172 0.76 10.36 1.42
CA ASP A 172 1.40 11.68 1.21
C ASP A 172 2.89 11.58 0.83
N GLY A 173 3.35 10.41 0.34
CA GLY A 173 4.75 10.16 0.03
C GLY A 173 5.02 9.21 -1.15
N ALA A 174 6.00 8.32 -1.01
CA ALA A 174 6.41 7.41 -2.08
C ALA A 174 5.97 5.97 -1.76
N LEU A 175 5.31 5.31 -2.71
CA LEU A 175 5.00 3.88 -2.64
C LEU A 175 5.95 3.16 -3.60
N ASP A 176 6.74 2.23 -3.04
CA ASP A 176 7.71 1.40 -3.77
C ASP A 176 7.37 -0.07 -3.53
N GLU A 177 6.68 -0.69 -4.49
CA GLU A 177 6.16 -2.03 -4.37
C GLU A 177 6.92 -2.99 -5.30
N ASP A 178 7.71 -3.89 -4.71
CA ASP A 178 8.44 -4.95 -5.43
C ASP A 178 7.48 -6.04 -5.99
N GLY A 179 6.18 -5.94 -5.69
CA GLY A 179 5.13 -6.88 -6.09
C GLY A 179 3.99 -6.29 -6.93
N ALA A 180 2.78 -6.81 -6.71
CA ALA A 180 1.58 -6.43 -7.45
C ALA A 180 0.60 -5.69 -6.54
N LEU A 181 0.22 -4.46 -6.90
CA LEU A 181 -0.76 -3.66 -6.15
C LEU A 181 -2.15 -3.87 -6.76
N ALA A 182 -3.09 -4.33 -5.93
CA ALA A 182 -4.51 -4.42 -6.26
C ALA A 182 -5.29 -3.38 -5.45
N ALA A 183 -5.96 -2.46 -6.14
CA ALA A 183 -6.79 -1.44 -5.51
C ALA A 183 -8.24 -1.55 -6.01
N GLY A 184 -9.12 -2.11 -5.16
CA GLY A 184 -10.55 -2.25 -5.44
C GLY A 184 -11.39 -1.03 -5.05
N GLY A 185 -10.80 -0.11 -4.28
CA GLY A 185 -11.47 1.05 -3.67
C GLY A 185 -11.01 2.41 -4.19
N VAL A 186 -10.68 3.34 -3.29
CA VAL A 186 -10.17 4.69 -3.65
C VAL A 186 -8.70 4.78 -3.27
N LEU A 187 -7.85 5.18 -4.22
CA LEU A 187 -6.42 5.43 -3.98
C LEU A 187 -6.11 6.90 -4.28
N ASP A 188 -5.66 7.66 -3.29
CA ASP A 188 -5.14 9.02 -3.44
C ASP A 188 -3.67 9.06 -3.04
N ALA A 189 -2.79 9.24 -4.03
CA ALA A 189 -1.34 9.27 -3.81
C ALA A 189 -0.75 10.62 -4.22
N GLY A 190 -0.26 11.38 -3.24
CA GLY A 190 0.30 12.72 -3.44
C GLY A 190 1.70 12.77 -4.07
N GLY A 191 2.39 11.63 -4.21
CA GLY A 191 3.80 11.54 -4.57
C GLY A 191 4.15 10.60 -5.72
N VAL A 192 5.13 9.72 -5.50
CA VAL A 192 5.68 8.79 -6.52
C VAL A 192 5.12 7.39 -6.27
N LEU A 193 4.61 6.75 -7.33
CA LEU A 193 4.15 5.36 -7.31
C LEU A 193 5.03 4.52 -8.24
N GLU A 194 5.79 3.60 -7.67
CA GLU A 194 6.58 2.61 -8.41
C GLU A 194 6.08 1.20 -8.08
N ALA A 195 5.74 0.43 -9.12
CA ALA A 195 5.37 -0.98 -8.97
C ALA A 195 6.04 -1.83 -10.04
N ASP A 196 6.77 -2.85 -9.61
CA ASP A 196 7.67 -3.61 -10.48
C ASP A 196 6.94 -4.65 -11.34
N VAL A 197 5.84 -5.24 -10.85
CA VAL A 197 5.20 -6.39 -11.49
C VAL A 197 3.87 -6.06 -12.15
N ALA A 198 2.89 -5.55 -11.40
CA ALA A 198 1.57 -5.25 -11.94
C ALA A 198 0.79 -4.25 -11.07
N LEU A 199 0.02 -3.39 -11.73
CA LEU A 199 -0.98 -2.51 -11.13
C LEU A 199 -2.35 -2.90 -11.68
N ASP A 200 -3.27 -3.34 -10.82
CA ASP A 200 -4.65 -3.66 -11.19
C ASP A 200 -5.63 -2.75 -10.42
N GLU A 201 -6.29 -1.86 -11.16
CA GLU A 201 -7.15 -0.82 -10.62
C GLU A 201 -8.57 -0.97 -11.15
N ASP A 202 -9.39 -1.67 -10.37
CA ASP A 202 -10.83 -1.79 -10.60
C ASP A 202 -11.63 -0.63 -9.97
N GLY A 203 -10.96 0.23 -9.18
CA GLY A 203 -11.51 1.35 -8.41
C GLY A 203 -11.32 2.77 -9.00
N VAL A 204 -11.21 3.78 -8.13
CA VAL A 204 -10.92 5.18 -8.50
C VAL A 204 -9.55 5.56 -7.96
N GLN A 205 -8.64 5.96 -8.83
CA GLN A 205 -7.32 6.47 -8.44
C GLN A 205 -7.15 7.94 -8.83
N ALA A 206 -6.63 8.72 -7.89
CA ALA A 206 -6.05 10.03 -8.14
C ALA A 206 -4.57 9.99 -7.73
N ALA A 207 -3.67 10.35 -8.64
CA ALA A 207 -2.24 10.40 -8.36
C ALA A 207 -1.66 11.78 -8.71
N GLY A 208 -0.96 12.41 -7.78
CA GLY A 208 -0.44 13.77 -7.89
C GLY A 208 0.94 13.92 -8.56
N GLY A 209 1.63 12.84 -8.92
CA GLY A 209 3.07 12.87 -9.24
C GLY A 209 3.53 12.00 -10.42
N VAL A 210 4.48 11.10 -10.18
CA VAL A 210 5.08 10.22 -11.20
C VAL A 210 4.62 8.80 -10.93
N GLN A 211 4.17 8.11 -11.98
CA GLN A 211 3.77 6.71 -11.91
C GLN A 211 4.67 5.87 -12.84
N ALA A 212 5.23 4.78 -12.32
CA ALA A 212 6.00 3.82 -13.10
C ALA A 212 5.54 2.39 -12.84
N ALA A 213 5.17 1.67 -13.90
CA ALA A 213 4.82 0.25 -13.85
C ALA A 213 5.80 -0.57 -14.69
N GLY A 214 6.51 -1.51 -14.07
CA GLY A 214 7.50 -2.39 -14.73
C GLY A 214 6.87 -3.46 -15.63
N GLY A 215 5.63 -3.86 -15.35
CA GLY A 215 4.92 -4.93 -16.06
C GLY A 215 3.60 -4.51 -16.69
N VAL A 216 2.47 -4.95 -16.10
CA VAL A 216 1.11 -4.71 -16.63
C VAL A 216 0.40 -3.65 -15.78
N LEU A 217 -0.14 -2.62 -16.43
CA LEU A 217 -1.11 -1.71 -15.82
C LEU A 217 -2.48 -1.95 -16.47
N ALA A 218 -3.45 -2.35 -15.65
CA ALA A 218 -4.84 -2.55 -16.06
C ALA A 218 -5.74 -1.54 -15.33
N ALA A 219 -6.36 -0.63 -16.09
CA ALA A 219 -7.32 0.32 -15.56
C ALA A 219 -8.75 -0.10 -15.96
N GLY A 220 -9.44 -0.81 -15.06
CA GLY A 220 -10.85 -1.18 -15.20
C GLY A 220 -11.79 -0.05 -14.79
N GLY A 221 -11.35 0.80 -13.85
CA GLY A 221 -12.11 1.92 -13.28
C GLY A 221 -11.76 3.31 -13.84
N VAL A 222 -11.56 4.28 -12.96
CA VAL A 222 -11.22 5.67 -13.32
C VAL A 222 -9.85 6.02 -12.75
N LEU A 223 -8.89 6.34 -13.61
CA LEU A 223 -7.59 6.89 -13.24
C LEU A 223 -7.49 8.36 -13.65
N ASP A 224 -7.11 9.22 -12.72
CA ASP A 224 -6.65 10.58 -13.00
C ASP A 224 -5.21 10.77 -12.48
N ALA A 225 -4.26 10.72 -13.40
CA ALA A 225 -2.84 10.83 -13.12
C ALA A 225 -2.31 12.22 -13.50
N GLY A 226 -1.79 12.95 -12.52
CA GLY A 226 -0.92 14.09 -12.72
C GLY A 226 0.44 13.67 -13.29
N GLY A 227 1.21 14.62 -13.82
CA GLY A 227 2.64 14.40 -14.11
C GLY A 227 2.98 13.44 -15.26
N GLU A 228 3.95 12.56 -15.02
CA GLU A 228 4.54 11.63 -15.99
C GLU A 228 4.21 10.19 -15.62
N HIS A 229 3.69 9.43 -16.58
CA HIS A 229 3.30 8.04 -16.43
C HIS A 229 4.09 7.17 -17.40
N THR A 230 4.83 6.19 -16.88
CA THR A 230 5.65 5.27 -17.69
C THR A 230 5.24 3.82 -17.46
N VAL A 231 4.99 3.08 -18.54
CA VAL A 231 4.67 1.65 -18.51
C VAL A 231 5.69 0.87 -19.36
N GLY A 232 6.47 0.01 -18.71
CA GLY A 232 7.50 -0.82 -19.37
C GLY A 232 6.94 -2.00 -20.17
N GLY A 233 5.72 -2.43 -19.88
CA GLY A 233 5.08 -3.61 -20.49
C GLY A 233 3.77 -3.31 -21.20
N VAL A 234 2.64 -3.70 -20.60
CA VAL A 234 1.30 -3.61 -21.21
C VAL A 234 0.47 -2.60 -20.44
N LEU A 235 -0.07 -1.60 -21.14
CA LEU A 235 -1.12 -0.72 -20.63
C LEU A 235 -2.46 -1.13 -21.25
N GLY A 236 -3.41 -1.55 -20.44
CA GLY A 236 -4.78 -1.89 -20.85
C GLY A 236 -5.81 -1.01 -20.15
N ASP A 237 -6.51 -0.17 -20.92
CA ASP A 237 -7.58 0.69 -20.40
C ASP A 237 -8.94 0.11 -20.78
N GLY A 238 -9.63 -0.50 -19.81
CA GLY A 238 -11.03 -0.91 -19.93
C GLY A 238 -12.01 0.21 -19.53
N GLY A 239 -11.57 1.13 -18.68
CA GLY A 239 -12.35 2.23 -18.11
C GLY A 239 -12.02 3.61 -18.67
N ALA A 240 -11.82 4.60 -17.79
CA ALA A 240 -11.45 5.97 -18.17
C ALA A 240 -10.10 6.36 -17.56
N LEU A 241 -9.08 6.56 -18.38
CA LEU A 241 -7.74 7.01 -17.98
C LEU A 241 -7.51 8.46 -18.45
N THR A 242 -7.16 9.35 -17.52
CA THR A 242 -6.72 10.72 -17.80
C THR A 242 -5.28 10.91 -17.31
N VAL A 243 -4.39 11.36 -18.20
CA VAL A 243 -3.00 11.71 -17.88
C VAL A 243 -2.78 13.19 -18.19
N GLY A 244 -2.52 13.99 -17.17
CA GLY A 244 -2.36 15.44 -17.30
C GLY A 244 -1.11 15.86 -18.08
N GLY A 245 -0.02 15.08 -17.98
CA GLY A 245 1.28 15.39 -18.57
C GLY A 245 1.73 14.43 -19.67
N VAL A 246 2.70 13.58 -19.36
CA VAL A 246 3.35 12.68 -20.33
C VAL A 246 2.94 11.23 -20.05
N LEU A 247 2.57 10.49 -21.10
CA LEU A 247 2.36 9.04 -21.04
C LEU A 247 3.38 8.35 -21.96
N SER A 248 4.24 7.49 -21.40
CA SER A 248 5.22 6.69 -22.13
C SER A 248 4.92 5.20 -21.97
N VAL A 249 4.71 4.49 -23.07
CA VAL A 249 4.48 3.03 -23.06
C VAL A 249 5.50 2.36 -23.97
N ASP A 250 6.41 1.58 -23.40
CA ASP A 250 7.49 0.90 -24.13
C ASP A 250 7.11 -0.49 -24.67
N GLY A 251 5.84 -0.91 -24.50
CA GLY A 251 5.30 -2.17 -25.01
C GLY A 251 3.95 -2.04 -25.71
N VAL A 252 2.92 -2.71 -25.19
CA VAL A 252 1.57 -2.75 -25.81
C VAL A 252 0.68 -1.72 -25.12
N LEU A 253 -0.07 -0.97 -25.92
CA LEU A 253 -1.09 -0.06 -25.42
C LEU A 253 -2.44 -0.52 -26.01
N ASP A 254 -3.38 -0.96 -25.18
CA ASP A 254 -4.73 -1.33 -25.60
C ASP A 254 -5.76 -0.39 -24.94
N VAL A 255 -6.36 0.48 -25.76
CA VAL A 255 -7.39 1.41 -25.32
C VAL A 255 -8.75 0.85 -25.70
N GLY A 256 -9.39 0.14 -24.78
CA GLY A 256 -10.77 -0.35 -24.91
C GLY A 256 -11.81 0.69 -24.48
N GLY A 257 -11.47 1.51 -23.48
CA GLY A 257 -12.32 2.56 -22.92
C GLY A 257 -12.01 3.97 -23.44
N VAL A 258 -11.79 4.93 -22.54
CA VAL A 258 -11.44 6.32 -22.88
C VAL A 258 -10.06 6.67 -22.30
N LEU A 259 -9.11 7.02 -23.17
CA LEU A 259 -7.80 7.53 -22.78
C LEU A 259 -7.66 9.01 -23.19
N HIS A 260 -7.44 9.89 -22.22
CA HIS A 260 -7.13 11.31 -22.43
C HIS A 260 -5.72 11.64 -21.96
N VAL A 261 -4.85 12.12 -22.86
CA VAL A 261 -3.50 12.60 -22.52
C VAL A 261 -3.44 14.10 -22.80
N GLY A 262 -3.35 14.93 -21.76
CA GLY A 262 -3.32 16.39 -21.88
C GLY A 262 -2.05 16.93 -22.54
N GLY A 263 -0.92 16.25 -22.36
CA GLY A 263 0.38 16.62 -22.90
C GLY A 263 0.84 15.74 -24.06
N VAL A 264 1.86 14.91 -23.79
CA VAL A 264 2.58 14.11 -24.79
C VAL A 264 2.35 12.63 -24.55
N GLN A 265 2.00 11.90 -25.59
CA GLN A 265 1.95 10.44 -25.57
C GLN A 265 3.06 9.87 -26.44
N VAL A 266 3.83 8.94 -25.89
CA VAL A 266 4.84 8.15 -26.60
C VAL A 266 4.47 6.68 -26.45
N ALA A 267 4.20 6.00 -27.56
CA ALA A 267 3.95 4.56 -27.58
C ALA A 267 5.00 3.89 -28.47
N GLY A 268 5.97 3.20 -27.87
CA GLY A 268 7.08 2.55 -28.57
C GLY A 268 6.69 1.28 -29.32
N GLY A 269 5.72 0.51 -28.80
CA GLY A 269 5.32 -0.79 -29.36
C GLY A 269 4.04 -0.78 -30.20
N MET A 270 3.08 -1.64 -29.85
CA MET A 270 1.86 -1.90 -30.64
C MET A 270 0.61 -1.27 -30.00
N PRO A 271 0.24 -0.02 -30.36
CA PRO A 271 -1.00 0.57 -29.91
C PRO A 271 -2.22 0.01 -30.68
N ALA A 272 -3.22 -0.44 -29.92
CA ALA A 272 -4.56 -0.78 -30.39
C ALA A 272 -5.57 0.15 -29.73
N VAL A 273 -6.43 0.79 -30.55
CA VAL A 273 -7.46 1.71 -30.06
C VAL A 273 -8.81 1.19 -30.52
N GLY A 274 -9.52 0.49 -29.62
CA GLY A 274 -10.90 0.06 -29.80
C GLY A 274 -11.91 1.10 -29.30
N GLY A 275 -11.52 1.91 -28.32
CA GLY A 275 -12.33 2.95 -27.68
C GLY A 275 -12.03 4.36 -28.18
N VAL A 276 -11.86 5.32 -27.27
CA VAL A 276 -11.59 6.74 -27.58
C VAL A 276 -10.21 7.13 -27.06
N LEU A 277 -9.35 7.63 -27.94
CA LEU A 277 -8.04 8.18 -27.58
C LEU A 277 -7.98 9.67 -27.94
N VAL A 278 -7.72 10.53 -26.96
CA VAL A 278 -7.56 11.97 -27.13
C VAL A 278 -6.19 12.41 -26.64
N VAL A 279 -5.39 13.03 -27.50
CA VAL A 279 -4.07 13.57 -27.17
C VAL A 279 -4.02 15.07 -27.42
N GLY A 280 -3.72 15.84 -26.39
CA GLY A 280 -3.76 17.30 -26.41
C GLY A 280 -2.66 17.94 -27.26
N ARG A 281 -1.40 17.49 -27.12
CA ARG A 281 -0.25 18.12 -27.79
C ARG A 281 0.45 17.24 -28.81
N VAL A 282 1.06 16.13 -28.39
CA VAL A 282 1.92 15.33 -29.27
C VAL A 282 1.64 13.85 -29.07
N LEU A 283 1.40 13.12 -30.16
CA LEU A 283 1.34 11.67 -30.16
C LEU A 283 2.49 11.13 -31.04
N THR A 284 3.37 10.37 -30.43
CA THR A 284 4.49 9.69 -31.07
C THR A 284 4.27 8.18 -31.00
N THR A 285 4.30 7.49 -32.15
CA THR A 285 4.11 6.04 -32.21
C THR A 285 5.22 5.34 -32.98
N GLY A 286 5.81 4.31 -32.35
CA GLY A 286 6.97 3.56 -32.81
C GLY A 286 6.67 2.25 -33.56
N GLY A 287 5.40 1.79 -33.57
CA GLY A 287 4.99 0.52 -34.18
C GLY A 287 3.72 0.58 -35.02
N VAL A 288 2.98 -0.54 -35.07
CA VAL A 288 1.73 -0.69 -35.86
C VAL A 288 0.55 -0.19 -35.04
N LEU A 289 -0.17 0.80 -35.57
CA LEU A 289 -1.36 1.36 -34.93
C LEU A 289 -2.62 0.73 -35.52
N THR A 290 -3.35 -0.02 -34.70
CA THR A 290 -4.63 -0.63 -35.10
C THR A 290 -5.78 0.22 -34.56
N GLU A 291 -6.49 0.90 -35.45
CA GLU A 291 -7.62 1.76 -35.08
C GLU A 291 -8.93 1.04 -35.43
N GLY A 292 -9.72 0.76 -34.40
CA GLY A 292 -11.13 0.34 -34.47
C GLY A 292 -12.11 1.38 -33.90
N GLY A 293 -11.58 2.36 -33.15
CA GLY A 293 -12.31 3.39 -32.41
C GLY A 293 -12.09 4.82 -32.92
N VAL A 294 -12.02 5.80 -32.02
CA VAL A 294 -11.90 7.24 -32.32
C VAL A 294 -10.56 7.80 -31.83
N LEU A 295 -9.74 8.32 -32.74
CA LEU A 295 -8.49 9.02 -32.43
C LEU A 295 -8.60 10.53 -32.66
N THR A 296 -8.35 11.34 -31.63
CA THR A 296 -8.25 12.80 -31.71
C THR A 296 -6.86 13.27 -31.27
N ALA A 297 -6.14 13.99 -32.13
CA ALA A 297 -4.85 14.58 -31.78
C ALA A 297 -4.87 16.09 -32.06
N GLY A 298 -4.74 16.88 -30.99
CA GLY A 298 -4.85 18.34 -31.02
C GLY A 298 -3.62 19.07 -31.57
N GLY A 299 -2.46 18.40 -31.66
CA GLY A 299 -1.22 19.01 -32.13
C GLY A 299 -0.48 18.19 -33.17
N VAL A 300 0.66 17.58 -32.82
CA VAL A 300 1.60 16.93 -33.75
C VAL A 300 1.48 15.41 -33.69
N LEU A 301 1.41 14.77 -34.87
CA LEU A 301 1.46 13.32 -35.03
C LEU A 301 2.80 12.91 -35.63
N ILE A 302 3.57 12.10 -34.90
CA ILE A 302 4.87 11.56 -35.34
C ILE A 302 4.76 10.04 -35.38
N SER A 303 4.92 9.46 -36.57
CA SER A 303 5.01 8.01 -36.74
C SER A 303 6.40 7.65 -37.24
N VAL A 304 7.10 6.80 -36.50
CA VAL A 304 8.51 6.46 -36.74
C VAL A 304 8.72 5.09 -37.39
N GLY A 305 7.64 4.31 -37.61
CA GLY A 305 7.69 2.97 -38.20
C GLY A 305 6.83 2.84 -39.46
N GLY A 306 7.21 1.95 -40.38
CA GLY A 306 6.47 1.64 -41.63
C GLY A 306 5.14 0.89 -41.45
N GLY A 307 4.46 1.08 -40.31
CA GLY A 307 3.21 0.42 -39.97
C GLY A 307 2.03 0.96 -40.79
N GLU A 308 1.24 0.06 -41.35
CA GLU A 308 0.01 0.40 -42.06
C GLU A 308 -1.06 0.87 -41.07
N ILE A 309 -1.65 2.05 -41.30
CA ILE A 309 -2.88 2.45 -40.62
C ILE A 309 -4.01 1.62 -41.26
N GLY A 310 -4.56 0.65 -40.51
CA GLY A 310 -5.63 -0.22 -40.97
C GLY A 310 -6.92 0.55 -41.31
N PRO A 311 -7.73 0.12 -42.31
CA PRO A 311 -8.95 0.81 -42.69
C PRO A 311 -10.11 0.42 -41.75
N GLY A 312 -10.35 1.19 -40.69
CA GLY A 312 -11.39 0.79 -39.74
C GLY A 312 -11.77 1.77 -38.63
N GLY A 313 -12.04 3.05 -38.91
CA GLY A 313 -12.56 3.95 -37.85
C GLY A 313 -13.18 5.23 -38.38
N VAL A 314 -14.33 5.63 -37.82
CA VAL A 314 -15.03 6.90 -38.10
C VAL A 314 -14.43 8.01 -37.24
N GLY A 315 -13.60 8.86 -37.85
CA GLY A 315 -13.35 10.21 -37.33
C GLY A 315 -11.94 10.47 -36.80
N MET A 316 -10.93 10.41 -37.67
CA MET A 316 -9.65 11.07 -37.41
C MET A 316 -9.85 12.59 -37.59
N VAL A 317 -10.16 13.32 -36.52
CA VAL A 317 -10.26 14.79 -36.54
C VAL A 317 -8.88 15.36 -36.29
N ALA A 318 -8.13 15.51 -37.38
CA ALA A 318 -6.75 15.95 -37.33
C ALA A 318 -6.66 17.39 -37.84
N SER A 319 -5.96 18.28 -37.11
CA SER A 319 -5.42 19.54 -37.65
C SER A 319 -3.88 19.59 -37.67
N PRO A 320 -3.12 18.52 -38.03
CA PRO A 320 -1.70 18.43 -37.71
C PRO A 320 -0.82 18.84 -38.89
N ILE A 321 0.40 19.24 -38.56
CA ILE A 321 1.55 19.08 -39.46
C ILE A 321 1.92 17.59 -39.44
N ARG A 322 1.52 16.84 -40.48
CA ARG A 322 1.97 15.44 -40.64
C ARG A 322 3.45 15.43 -41.04
N MET A 323 4.31 14.90 -40.18
CA MET A 323 5.70 14.61 -40.52
C MET A 323 5.88 13.09 -40.59
N VAL A 324 5.70 12.54 -41.80
CA VAL A 324 6.03 11.13 -42.08
C VAL A 324 7.52 11.07 -42.38
N CYS A 325 8.32 10.63 -41.42
CA CYS A 325 9.73 10.33 -41.66
C CYS A 325 9.81 8.94 -42.29
N SER A 326 9.76 8.85 -43.62
CA SER A 326 10.10 7.61 -44.31
C SER A 326 11.59 7.31 -44.13
N GLY A 327 11.90 6.33 -43.28
CA GLY A 327 13.23 5.71 -43.23
C GLY A 327 13.57 5.10 -44.58
N LYS A 328 14.76 5.43 -45.10
CA LYS A 328 15.39 4.77 -46.24
C LYS A 328 16.20 3.57 -45.77
#